data_AF-A0A955PWE7-F1
#
_entry.id   AF-A0A955PWE7-F1
#
_cell.length_a   1.000
_cell.length_b   1.000
_cell.length_c   1.000
_cell.angle_alpha   90.00
_cell.angle_beta   90.00
_cell.angle_gamma   90.00
#
_symmetry.space_group_name_H-M   'P 1'
#
loop_
_entity.id
_entity.type
_entity.pdbx_description
1 polymer ?
#
loop_
_entity_poly.entity_id
_entity_poly.type
_entity_poly.pdbx_seq_one_letter_code
_entity_poly.pdbx_strand_id
1 'polypeptide(L)'
;PPRQLQDLAGIWEYADKTGSNTITLNEEGKGHYEWEDGWFETLELKDGVWKGKWMQAGNDREGGFELKWVDNSSVAQGRWWYTRIGQDHNPLEPGGTFTMQRKSSFLTGGK
;
A
#
# COMPACT_ATOMS: atom_id res chain seq x y z
N PRO A 1 -0.49 2.22 15.63
CA PRO A 1 -0.39 1.26 14.50
C PRO A 1 -1.62 0.33 14.49
N PRO A 2 -2.14 -0.05 13.32
CA PRO A 2 -3.09 -1.15 13.12
C PRO A 2 -2.62 -2.43 13.82
N ARG A 3 -3.51 -3.11 14.54
CA ARG A 3 -3.21 -4.39 15.23
C ARG A 3 -3.96 -5.57 14.62
N GLN A 4 -5.07 -5.29 13.95
CA GLN A 4 -5.92 -6.28 13.27
C GLN A 4 -6.19 -5.80 11.84
N LEU A 5 -6.52 -6.73 10.94
CA LEU A 5 -6.75 -6.43 9.52
C LEU A 5 -7.77 -5.30 9.31
N GLN A 6 -8.89 -5.35 10.04
CA GLN A 6 -9.93 -4.32 10.04
C GLN A 6 -9.43 -2.92 10.42
N ASP A 7 -8.35 -2.83 11.23
CA ASP A 7 -7.74 -1.56 11.60
C ASP A 7 -6.99 -0.90 10.42
N LEU A 8 -6.88 -1.57 9.26
CA LEU A 8 -6.38 -0.99 8.01
C LEU A 8 -7.46 -0.24 7.23
N ALA A 9 -8.75 -0.48 7.50
CA ALA A 9 -9.83 0.18 6.75
C ALA A 9 -9.73 1.71 6.86
N GLY A 10 -9.84 2.42 5.75
CA GLY A 10 -9.77 3.88 5.68
C GLY A 10 -8.90 4.41 4.55
N ILE A 11 -8.68 5.72 4.57
CA ILE A 11 -7.94 6.44 3.54
C ILE A 11 -6.46 6.53 3.95
N TRP A 12 -5.58 6.14 3.04
CA TRP A 12 -4.14 6.17 3.22
C TRP A 12 -3.47 6.98 2.12
N GLU A 13 -2.40 7.66 2.48
CA GLU A 13 -1.41 8.17 1.56
C GLU A 13 -0.35 7.09 1.32
N TYR A 14 -0.18 6.72 0.06
CA TYR A 14 0.94 5.95 -0.47
C TYR A 14 1.94 6.94 -1.05
N ALA A 15 3.21 6.92 -0.62
CA ALA A 15 4.23 7.80 -1.19
C ALA A 15 5.54 7.06 -1.49
N ASP A 16 6.07 7.28 -2.68
CA ASP A 16 7.36 6.75 -3.14
C ASP A 16 8.21 7.85 -3.82
N LYS A 17 9.27 7.46 -4.51
CA LYS A 17 10.17 8.40 -5.22
C LYS A 17 9.51 9.16 -6.39
N THR A 18 8.38 8.68 -6.89
CA THR A 18 7.67 9.21 -8.06
C THR A 18 6.54 10.16 -7.69
N GLY A 19 6.05 10.09 -6.45
CA GLY A 19 5.01 10.97 -5.95
C GLY A 19 4.21 10.33 -4.83
N SER A 20 3.00 10.85 -4.61
CA SER A 20 2.05 10.28 -3.65
C SER A 20 0.68 10.07 -4.29
N ASN A 21 0.01 9.00 -3.89
CA ASN A 21 -1.35 8.64 -4.29
C ASN A 21 -2.19 8.37 -3.06
N THR A 22 -3.51 8.43 -3.22
CA THR A 22 -4.45 8.06 -2.16
C THR A 22 -5.04 6.69 -2.46
N ILE A 23 -5.03 5.80 -1.46
CA ILE A 23 -5.66 4.49 -1.53
C ILE A 23 -6.69 4.35 -0.41
N THR A 24 -7.87 3.82 -0.74
CA THR A 24 -8.91 3.51 0.26
C THR A 24 -8.95 2.02 0.50
N LEU A 25 -8.55 1.59 1.70
CA LEU A 25 -8.62 0.20 2.12
C LEU A 25 -9.97 -0.11 2.78
N ASN A 26 -10.52 -1.27 2.51
CA ASN A 26 -11.67 -1.83 3.22
C ASN A 26 -11.23 -2.65 4.46
N GLU A 27 -12.19 -3.25 5.16
CA GLU A 27 -11.94 -4.07 6.36
C GLU A 27 -11.17 -5.37 6.08
N GLU A 28 -11.11 -5.81 4.82
CA GLU A 28 -10.29 -6.92 4.36
C GLU A 28 -8.85 -6.48 4.01
N GLY A 29 -8.52 -5.20 4.17
CA GLY A 29 -7.21 -4.66 3.81
C GLY A 29 -6.96 -4.62 2.30
N LYS A 30 -8.03 -4.53 1.50
CA LYS A 30 -7.99 -4.39 0.04
C LYS A 30 -8.40 -2.99 -0.39
N GLY A 31 -7.79 -2.45 -1.43
CA GLY A 31 -8.14 -1.11 -1.89
C GLY A 31 -7.56 -0.72 -3.24
N HIS A 32 -8.17 0.31 -3.82
CA HIS A 32 -7.82 0.86 -5.13
C HIS A 32 -7.21 2.26 -5.02
N TYR A 33 -6.30 2.57 -5.93
CA TYR A 33 -5.76 3.92 -6.17
C TYR A 33 -5.71 4.22 -7.67
N GLU A 34 -5.90 5.49 -8.04
CA GLU A 34 -6.15 5.88 -9.44
C GLU A 34 -4.95 5.65 -10.38
N TRP A 35 -3.74 5.89 -9.89
CA TRP A 35 -2.53 5.80 -10.72
C TRP A 35 -2.32 4.37 -11.24
N GLU A 36 -2.33 4.23 -12.57
CA GLU A 36 -2.16 2.96 -13.29
C GLU A 36 -3.20 1.88 -12.94
N ASP A 37 -4.41 2.29 -12.56
CA ASP A 37 -5.49 1.39 -12.11
C ASP A 37 -4.99 0.43 -11.02
N GLY A 38 -4.46 1.05 -9.96
CA GLY A 38 -3.68 0.40 -8.95
C GLY A 38 -4.52 -0.26 -7.86
N TRP A 39 -4.05 -1.41 -7.36
CA TRP A 39 -4.75 -2.20 -6.35
C TRP A 39 -3.78 -2.77 -5.32
N PHE A 40 -4.15 -2.72 -4.04
CA PHE A 40 -3.47 -3.45 -2.95
C PHE A 40 -4.36 -4.53 -2.37
N GLU A 41 -3.74 -5.65 -1.98
CA GLU A 41 -4.33 -6.71 -1.16
C GLU A 41 -3.40 -7.04 0.00
N THR A 42 -3.90 -6.93 1.22
CA THR A 42 -3.17 -7.35 2.42
C THR A 42 -3.20 -8.87 2.57
N LEU A 43 -2.04 -9.48 2.76
CA LEU A 43 -1.90 -10.91 3.02
C LEU A 43 -1.57 -11.23 4.49
N GLU A 44 -0.81 -10.35 5.15
CA GLU A 44 -0.38 -10.55 6.53
C GLU A 44 -0.28 -9.20 7.25
N LEU A 45 -0.84 -9.13 8.46
CA LEU A 45 -0.60 -8.05 9.41
C LEU A 45 -0.29 -8.67 10.77
N LYS A 46 1.00 -8.72 11.13
CA LYS A 46 1.44 -9.39 12.35
C LYS A 46 2.70 -8.73 12.90
N ASP A 47 2.77 -8.58 14.22
CA ASP A 47 3.97 -8.07 14.94
C ASP A 47 4.52 -6.74 14.37
N GLY A 48 3.62 -5.83 13.94
CA GLY A 48 4.00 -4.55 13.35
C GLY A 48 4.57 -4.64 11.92
N VAL A 49 4.40 -5.79 11.26
CA VAL A 49 4.75 -6.02 9.86
C VAL A 49 3.49 -6.15 9.03
N TRP A 50 3.43 -5.43 7.92
CA TRP A 50 2.32 -5.46 6.96
C TRP A 50 2.84 -5.91 5.60
N LYS A 51 2.34 -7.04 5.12
CA LYS A 51 2.71 -7.61 3.81
C LYS A 51 1.48 -7.77 2.94
N GLY A 52 1.70 -7.67 1.65
CA GLY A 52 0.64 -7.86 0.69
C GLY A 52 1.13 -7.92 -0.74
N LYS A 53 0.17 -7.86 -1.65
CA LYS A 53 0.40 -7.75 -3.08
C LYS A 53 -0.09 -6.42 -3.59
N TRP A 54 0.51 -5.98 -4.67
CA TRP A 54 0.03 -4.85 -5.45
C TRP A 54 -0.12 -5.26 -6.92
N MET A 55 -1.02 -4.60 -7.62
CA MET A 55 -1.23 -4.73 -9.06
C MET A 55 -1.48 -3.35 -9.66
N GLN A 56 -1.07 -3.15 -10.90
CA GLN A 56 -1.36 -1.98 -11.72
C GLN A 56 -1.80 -2.48 -13.09
N ALA A 57 -3.09 -2.43 -13.36
CA ALA A 57 -3.62 -2.93 -14.64
C ALA A 57 -3.25 -2.00 -15.80
N GLY A 58 -3.10 -0.70 -15.56
CA GLY A 58 -2.77 0.31 -16.57
C GLY A 58 -1.43 0.06 -17.28
N ASN A 59 -0.46 -0.52 -16.57
CA ASN A 59 0.87 -0.84 -17.12
C ASN A 59 1.21 -2.35 -17.08
N ASP A 60 0.22 -3.19 -16.77
CA ASP A 60 0.31 -4.65 -16.66
C ASP A 60 1.46 -5.14 -15.75
N ARG A 61 1.46 -4.66 -14.50
CA ARG A 61 2.47 -5.02 -13.50
C ARG A 61 1.85 -5.47 -12.20
N GLU A 62 2.56 -6.33 -11.49
CA GLU A 62 2.19 -6.75 -10.16
C GLU A 62 3.43 -7.11 -9.34
N GLY A 63 3.22 -7.21 -8.03
CA GLY A 63 4.30 -7.44 -7.13
C GLY A 63 3.88 -7.66 -5.69
N GLY A 64 4.90 -7.75 -4.84
CA GLY A 64 4.73 -7.83 -3.39
C GLY A 64 5.17 -6.56 -2.70
N PHE A 65 4.72 -6.39 -1.46
CA PHE A 65 5.22 -5.36 -0.56
C PHE A 65 5.39 -5.88 0.87
N GLU A 66 6.27 -5.22 1.61
CA GLU A 66 6.44 -5.36 3.05
C GLU A 66 6.70 -3.98 3.66
N LEU A 67 5.93 -3.63 4.69
CA LEU A 67 6.02 -2.40 5.47
C LEU A 67 6.15 -2.72 6.96
N LYS A 68 6.78 -1.81 7.70
CA LYS A 68 6.90 -1.86 9.17
C LYS A 68 6.57 -0.50 9.76
N TRP A 69 5.87 -0.48 10.89
CA TRP A 69 5.68 0.76 11.65
C TRP A 69 6.95 1.13 12.40
N VAL A 70 7.38 2.39 12.27
CA VAL A 70 8.56 2.92 12.98
C VAL A 70 8.11 3.50 14.32
N ASP A 71 8.69 3.10 15.46
CA ASP A 71 8.61 3.80 16.76
C ASP A 71 7.26 4.46 17.13
N ASN A 72 6.19 3.67 17.25
CA ASN A 72 4.81 4.14 17.55
C ASN A 72 4.23 5.19 16.57
N SER A 73 4.89 5.41 15.44
CA SER A 73 4.45 6.31 14.37
C SER A 73 3.13 5.85 13.74
N SER A 74 2.39 6.80 13.17
CA SER A 74 1.28 6.56 12.26
C SER A 74 1.73 6.22 10.82
N VAL A 75 3.05 6.26 10.56
CA VAL A 75 3.68 5.96 9.28
C VAL A 75 4.27 4.55 9.31
N ALA A 76 3.93 3.77 8.28
CA ALA A 76 4.63 2.53 7.96
C ALA A 76 5.60 2.78 6.80
N GLN A 77 6.78 2.18 6.87
CA GLN A 77 7.82 2.30 5.84
C GLN A 77 8.32 0.92 5.42
N GLY A 78 8.67 0.76 4.16
CA GLY A 78 9.27 -0.46 3.69
C GLY A 78 9.50 -0.46 2.18
N ARG A 79 9.27 -1.61 1.56
CA ARG A 79 9.66 -1.87 0.17
C ARG A 79 8.57 -2.60 -0.61
N TRP A 80 8.58 -2.37 -1.91
CA TRP A 80 7.83 -3.15 -2.90
C TRP A 80 8.80 -3.75 -3.91
N TRP A 81 8.39 -4.81 -4.58
CA TRP A 81 9.15 -5.48 -5.65
C TRP A 81 8.19 -6.04 -6.70
N TYR A 82 8.69 -6.29 -7.91
CA TYR A 82 7.91 -6.92 -8.99
C TYR A 82 7.86 -8.44 -8.82
N THR A 83 6.72 -9.05 -9.13
CA THR A 83 6.59 -10.49 -9.37
C THR A 83 6.23 -10.80 -10.82
N ARG A 84 5.69 -9.82 -11.55
CA ARG A 84 5.44 -9.92 -13.00
C ARG A 84 5.39 -8.54 -13.66
N ILE A 85 5.94 -8.44 -14.85
CA ILE A 85 5.85 -7.27 -15.76
C ILE A 85 5.44 -7.78 -17.14
N GLY A 86 4.22 -7.47 -17.58
CA GLY A 86 3.69 -8.03 -18.82
C GLY A 86 3.67 -9.55 -18.78
N GLN A 87 4.38 -10.18 -19.72
CA GLN A 87 4.55 -11.64 -19.80
C GLN A 87 5.80 -12.16 -19.07
N ASP A 88 6.62 -11.28 -18.49
CA ASP A 88 7.79 -11.67 -17.70
C ASP A 88 7.39 -11.98 -16.26
N HIS A 89 7.59 -13.23 -15.83
CA HIS A 89 7.29 -13.74 -14.49
C HIS A 89 8.54 -13.85 -13.58
N ASN A 90 9.70 -13.38 -14.05
CA ASN A 90 10.91 -13.28 -13.24
C ASN A 90 11.67 -11.96 -13.55
N PRO A 91 11.01 -10.80 -13.36
CA PRO A 91 11.60 -9.50 -13.65
C PRO A 91 12.86 -9.27 -12.81
N LEU A 92 13.89 -8.71 -13.43
CA LEU A 92 15.16 -8.32 -12.77
C LEU A 92 15.15 -6.85 -12.34
N GLU A 93 14.11 -6.12 -12.73
CA GLU A 93 13.90 -4.73 -12.40
C GLU A 93 13.87 -4.54 -10.88
N PRO A 94 14.61 -3.54 -10.37
CA PRO A 94 14.60 -3.28 -8.95
C PRO A 94 13.23 -2.76 -8.53
N GLY A 95 12.83 -3.18 -7.33
CA GLY A 95 11.72 -2.57 -6.61
C GLY A 95 12.04 -1.18 -6.08
N GLY A 96 11.27 -0.74 -5.10
CA GLY A 96 11.43 0.57 -4.49
C GLY A 96 11.12 0.56 -3.01
N THR A 97 11.36 1.70 -2.36
CA THR A 97 10.90 1.98 -1.00
C THR A 97 9.71 2.91 -1.05
N PHE A 98 8.81 2.76 -0.10
CA PHE A 98 7.63 3.61 0.02
C PHE A 98 7.16 3.72 1.47
N THR A 99 6.30 4.71 1.71
CA THR A 99 5.62 4.89 2.99
C THR A 99 4.11 4.79 2.81
N MET A 100 3.45 4.38 3.89
CA MET A 100 2.00 4.41 4.03
C MET A 100 1.64 5.19 5.29
N GLN A 101 0.84 6.24 5.14
CA GLN A 101 0.36 7.04 6.26
C GLN A 101 -1.16 7.18 6.19
N ARG A 102 -1.84 6.88 7.30
CA ARG A 102 -3.29 7.06 7.38
C ARG A 102 -3.59 8.56 7.28
N LYS A 103 -4.43 8.95 6.31
CA LYS A 103 -4.92 10.33 6.27
C LYS A 103 -5.88 10.50 7.44
N SER A 104 -5.60 11.47 8.29
CA SER A 104 -6.58 11.95 9.27
C SER A 104 -7.83 12.30 8.47
N SER A 105 -8.95 11.66 8.76
CA SER A 105 -10.25 12.09 8.24
C SER A 105 -10.47 13.50 8.80
N PHE A 106 -10.08 14.52 8.04
CA PHE A 106 -10.73 15.80 8.17
C PHE A 106 -12.13 15.57 7.63
N LEU A 107 -13.04 15.16 8.53
CA LEU A 107 -14.43 15.54 8.37
C LEU A 107 -14.39 17.08 8.28
N THR A 108 -14.51 17.61 7.07
CA THR A 108 -14.91 18.98 6.86
C THR A 108 -16.28 19.13 7.51
N GLY A 109 -16.27 19.52 8.79
CA GLY A 109 -17.40 20.15 9.42
C GLY A 109 -17.66 21.47 8.70
N GLY A 110 -18.45 21.40 7.63
CA GLY A 110 -19.02 22.56 6.96
C GLY A 110 -20.47 22.67 7.37
N LYS A 111 -20.77 23.72 8.15
CA LYS A 111 -22.10 24.22 8.48
C LYS A 111 -23.00 24.38 7.27
#